data_AF-A0A7X8WD69-F1
#
_entry.id   AF-A0A7X8WD69-F1
#
_cell.length_a   1.000
_cell.length_b   1.000
_cell.length_c   1.000
_cell.angle_alpha   90.00
_cell.angle_beta   90.00
_cell.angle_gamma   90.00
#
_symmetry.space_group_name_H-M   'P 1'
#
loop_
_entity.id
_entity.type
_entity.pdbx_description
1 polymer ?
#
loop_
_entity_poly.entity_id
_entity_poly.type
_entity_poly.pdbx_seq_one_letter_code
_entity_poly.pdbx_strand_id
1 'polypeptide(L)'
;MVIFGASGDLTKRKLMPALYELYKENRLNEKFVIVGVGRSSYSDEAYQLYQQEQLQKFVSTENQDVKLIESFVTHLRYVTMDPAKEEDYFKLLKKLQQITGDKSPHQLLFYLATPPSLYGQIPLHLKKVNLNQRDARIIVEKPFGYDLESAKELNKIYASVFEEEQ
;
A
#
# COMPACT_ATOMS: atom_id res chain seq x y z
N MET A 1 3.74 -1.81 5.44
CA MET A 1 2.82 -2.05 4.30
C MET A 1 2.79 -0.81 3.41
N VAL A 2 2.68 -0.99 2.09
CA VAL A 2 2.56 0.08 1.09
C VAL A 2 1.27 -0.14 0.30
N ILE A 3 0.40 0.86 0.23
CA ILE A 3 -0.88 0.79 -0.47
C ILE A 3 -0.80 1.68 -1.71
N PHE A 4 -0.77 1.09 -2.90
CA PHE A 4 -0.94 1.82 -4.14
C PHE A 4 -2.41 2.13 -4.36
N GLY A 5 -2.74 3.37 -4.73
CA GLY A 5 -4.15 3.81 -4.81
C GLY A 5 -4.72 4.17 -3.44
N ALA A 6 -3.90 4.75 -2.57
CA ALA A 6 -4.24 5.00 -1.17
C ALA A 6 -5.34 6.06 -0.95
N SER A 7 -5.63 6.90 -1.93
CA SER A 7 -6.77 7.83 -1.95
C SER A 7 -8.00 7.27 -2.67
N GLY A 8 -7.94 6.03 -3.16
CA GLY A 8 -9.00 5.35 -3.90
C GLY A 8 -10.15 4.87 -3.01
N ASP A 9 -11.27 4.51 -3.65
CA ASP A 9 -12.49 4.13 -2.95
C ASP A 9 -12.37 2.82 -2.17
N LEU A 10 -11.69 1.82 -2.73
CA LEU A 10 -11.40 0.56 -2.05
C LEU A 10 -10.61 0.79 -0.74
N THR A 11 -9.59 1.66 -0.79
CA THR A 11 -8.75 1.94 0.37
C THR A 11 -9.57 2.55 1.51
N LYS A 12 -10.33 3.61 1.24
CA LYS A 12 -11.08 4.32 2.30
C LYS A 12 -12.29 3.53 2.83
N ARG A 13 -12.94 2.72 1.99
CA ARG A 13 -14.16 1.97 2.38
C ARG A 13 -13.90 0.60 2.97
N LYS A 14 -12.75 -0.03 2.66
CA LYS A 14 -12.49 -1.43 3.02
C LYS A 14 -11.12 -1.61 3.67
N LEU A 15 -10.03 -1.23 3.01
CA LEU A 15 -8.69 -1.52 3.52
C LEU A 15 -8.37 -0.79 4.81
N MET A 16 -8.59 0.53 4.85
CA MET A 16 -8.28 1.33 6.04
C MET A 16 -9.15 0.94 7.24
N PRO A 17 -10.47 0.74 7.09
CA PRO A 17 -11.30 0.17 8.17
C PRO A 17 -10.81 -1.20 8.67
N ALA A 18 -10.47 -2.12 7.77
CA ALA A 18 -9.97 -3.45 8.17
C ALA A 18 -8.61 -3.37 8.91
N LEU A 19 -7.71 -2.49 8.47
CA LEU A 19 -6.44 -2.26 9.16
C LEU A 19 -6.63 -1.61 10.53
N TYR A 20 -7.61 -0.71 10.66
CA TYR A 20 -7.98 -0.14 11.95
C TYR A 20 -8.57 -1.20 12.90
N GLU A 21 -9.40 -2.12 12.40
CA GLU A 21 -9.92 -3.25 13.21
C GLU A 21 -8.77 -4.13 13.71
N LEU A 22 -7.82 -4.50 12.84
CA LEU A 22 -6.62 -5.24 13.25
C LEU A 22 -5.78 -4.48 14.28
N TYR A 23 -5.69 -3.15 14.16
CA TYR A 23 -5.01 -2.30 15.14
C TYR A 23 -5.73 -2.33 16.49
N LYS A 24 -7.05 -2.13 16.50
CA LYS A 24 -7.90 -2.16 17.70
C LYS A 24 -7.80 -3.50 18.44
N GLU A 25 -7.67 -4.60 17.71
CA GLU A 25 -7.50 -5.95 18.28
C GLU A 25 -6.06 -6.30 18.66
N ASN A 26 -5.11 -5.35 18.57
CA ASN A 26 -3.68 -5.56 18.81
C ASN A 26 -3.08 -6.69 17.96
N ARG A 27 -3.54 -6.82 16.71
CA ARG A 27 -3.08 -7.84 15.74
C ARG A 27 -1.99 -7.32 14.80
N LEU A 28 -1.65 -6.03 14.90
CA LEU A 28 -0.53 -5.42 14.20
C LEU A 28 0.68 -5.37 15.13
N ASN A 29 1.88 -5.60 14.59
CA ASN A 29 3.13 -5.44 15.33
C ASN A 29 3.26 -4.00 15.85
N GLU A 30 3.82 -3.79 17.04
CA GLU A 30 3.97 -2.47 17.67
C GLU A 30 4.69 -1.41 16.80
N LYS A 31 5.52 -1.84 15.83
CA LYS A 31 6.33 -0.97 14.96
C LYS A 31 5.86 -0.95 13.51
N PHE A 32 4.57 -1.18 13.25
CA PHE A 32 4.05 -1.15 11.88
C PHE A 32 3.96 0.28 11.33
N VAL A 33 4.14 0.41 10.02
CA VAL A 33 3.91 1.66 9.28
C VAL A 33 3.15 1.33 7.99
N ILE A 34 2.17 2.18 7.66
CA ILE A 34 1.42 2.10 6.40
C ILE A 34 1.79 3.31 5.55
N VAL A 35 2.32 3.04 4.35
CA VAL A 35 2.67 4.08 3.39
C VAL A 35 1.63 4.09 2.28
N GLY A 36 0.83 5.16 2.21
CA GLY A 36 -0.06 5.40 1.10
C GLY A 36 0.68 5.97 -0.12
N VAL A 37 0.33 5.49 -1.30
CA VAL A 37 0.89 5.95 -2.59
C VAL A 37 -0.24 6.39 -3.51
N GLY A 38 -0.09 7.57 -4.12
CA GLY A 38 -1.03 8.05 -5.14
C GLY A 38 -0.64 9.39 -5.75
N ARG A 39 -1.37 9.77 -6.80
CA ARG A 39 -1.11 11.00 -7.59
C ARG A 39 -1.53 12.28 -6.88
N SER A 40 -2.51 12.20 -5.98
CA SER A 40 -2.94 13.34 -5.17
C SER A 40 -1.78 13.82 -4.28
N SER A 41 -1.59 15.14 -4.22
CA SER A 41 -0.57 15.73 -3.36
C SER A 41 -1.07 15.79 -1.92
N TYR A 42 -0.39 15.10 -1.01
CA TYR A 42 -0.64 15.16 0.43
C TYR A 42 0.69 15.25 1.17
N SER A 43 0.73 16.05 2.25
CA SER A 43 1.71 15.83 3.32
C SER A 43 1.29 14.62 4.16
N ASP A 44 2.17 14.13 5.02
CA ASP A 44 1.82 13.04 5.94
C ASP A 44 0.63 13.49 6.83
N GLU A 45 0.67 14.69 7.38
CA GLU A 45 -0.38 15.24 8.26
C GLU A 45 -1.72 15.40 7.53
N ALA A 46 -1.69 15.91 6.30
CA ALA A 46 -2.91 16.06 5.50
C ALA A 46 -3.53 14.68 5.16
N TYR A 47 -2.70 13.68 4.87
CA TYR A 47 -3.16 12.32 4.63
C TYR A 47 -3.73 11.67 5.88
N GLN A 48 -3.11 11.88 7.04
CA GLN A 48 -3.59 11.38 8.34
C GLN A 48 -4.97 11.95 8.69
N LEU A 49 -5.13 13.27 8.58
CA LEU A 49 -6.43 13.95 8.80
C LEU A 49 -7.49 13.43 7.83
N TYR A 50 -7.15 13.30 6.54
CA TYR A 50 -8.06 12.74 5.55
C TYR A 50 -8.52 11.33 5.94
N GLN A 51 -7.61 10.45 6.34
CA GLN A 51 -7.95 9.07 6.73
C GLN A 51 -8.73 9.02 8.04
N GLN A 52 -8.45 9.89 9.01
CA GLN A 52 -9.25 10.03 10.22
C GLN A 52 -10.72 10.32 9.88
N GLU A 53 -10.97 11.29 8.99
CA GLU A 53 -12.33 11.60 8.54
C GLU A 53 -12.98 10.43 7.79
N GLN A 54 -12.23 9.69 6.97
CA GLN A 54 -12.79 8.54 6.25
C GLN A 54 -13.11 7.38 7.21
N LEU A 55 -12.26 7.11 8.19
CA LEU A 55 -12.49 6.08 9.20
C LEU A 55 -13.75 6.38 10.02
N GLN A 56 -13.94 7.62 10.44
CA GLN A 56 -15.18 8.05 11.13
C GLN A 56 -16.45 7.91 10.26
N LYS A 57 -16.31 7.85 8.93
CA LYS A 57 -17.43 7.65 8.00
C LYS A 57 -17.71 6.18 7.70
N PHE A 58 -16.69 5.34 7.63
CA PHE A 58 -16.81 3.96 7.11
C PHE A 58 -16.65 2.86 8.16
N VAL A 59 -16.10 3.16 9.35
CA VAL A 59 -16.13 2.24 10.49
C VAL A 59 -17.52 2.33 11.15
N SER A 60 -18.12 1.19 11.51
CA SER A 60 -19.43 1.19 12.20
C SER A 60 -19.34 1.93 13.54
N THR A 61 -20.39 2.64 13.93
CA THR A 61 -20.41 3.48 15.14
C THR A 61 -20.07 2.72 16.42
N GLU A 62 -20.48 1.46 16.53
CA GLU A 62 -20.12 0.55 17.63
C GLU A 62 -18.61 0.25 17.73
N ASN A 63 -17.88 0.40 16.62
CA ASN A 63 -16.47 0.10 16.52
C ASN A 63 -15.58 1.35 16.55
N GLN A 64 -16.17 2.54 16.48
CA GLN A 64 -15.45 3.80 16.53
C GLN A 64 -14.99 4.11 17.95
N ASP A 65 -13.67 4.22 18.10
CA ASP A 65 -13.04 4.84 19.26
C ASP A 65 -12.17 5.97 18.72
N VAL A 66 -12.57 7.21 19.04
CA VAL A 66 -11.92 8.41 18.52
C VAL A 66 -10.43 8.45 18.87
N LYS A 67 -10.06 8.06 20.10
CA LYS A 67 -8.66 8.07 20.54
C LYS A 67 -7.84 6.99 19.84
N LEU A 68 -8.43 5.82 19.62
CA LEU A 68 -7.76 4.76 18.86
C LEU A 68 -7.62 5.14 17.38
N ILE A 69 -8.60 5.79 16.77
CA ILE A 69 -8.48 6.29 15.39
C ILE A 69 -7.35 7.33 15.31
N GLU A 70 -7.33 8.32 16.21
CA GLU A 70 -6.27 9.33 16.28
C GLU A 70 -4.89 8.69 16.44
N SER A 71 -4.77 7.70 17.31
CA SER A 71 -3.53 6.94 17.51
C SER A 71 -3.15 6.12 16.26
N PHE A 72 -4.11 5.43 15.65
CA PHE A 72 -3.89 4.62 14.45
C PHE A 72 -3.35 5.46 13.30
N VAL A 73 -3.97 6.61 13.01
CA VAL A 73 -3.56 7.43 11.86
C VAL A 73 -2.13 7.95 12.00
N THR A 74 -1.57 8.07 13.21
CA THR A 74 -0.16 8.46 13.39
C THR A 74 0.84 7.48 12.75
N HIS A 75 0.44 6.25 12.46
CA HIS A 75 1.23 5.23 11.77
C HIS A 75 1.18 5.35 10.23
N LEU A 76 0.42 6.32 9.71
CA LEU A 76 0.26 6.53 8.28
C LEU A 76 1.30 7.53 7.76
N ARG A 77 1.87 7.20 6.61
CA ARG A 77 2.75 8.08 5.82
C ARG A 77 2.25 8.11 4.39
N TYR A 78 2.65 9.10 3.62
CA TYR A 78 2.22 9.24 2.24
C TYR A 78 3.37 9.58 1.29
N VAL A 79 3.29 9.08 0.06
CA VAL A 79 4.17 9.42 -1.06
C VAL A 79 3.34 9.82 -2.26
N THR A 80 3.49 11.08 -2.68
CA THR A 80 2.94 11.56 -3.95
C THR A 80 3.82 11.09 -5.10
N MET A 81 3.29 10.18 -5.90
CA MET A 81 3.91 9.66 -7.11
C MET A 81 2.87 9.13 -8.11
N ASP A 82 3.26 9.03 -9.37
CA ASP A 82 2.52 8.28 -10.37
C ASP A 82 3.01 6.82 -10.43
N PRO A 83 2.18 5.82 -10.08
CA PRO A 83 2.59 4.41 -10.12
C PRO A 83 2.99 3.90 -11.51
N ALA A 84 2.57 4.59 -12.58
CA ALA A 84 2.95 4.29 -13.96
C ALA A 84 4.35 4.81 -14.34
N LYS A 85 4.92 5.73 -13.55
CA LYS A 85 6.22 6.34 -13.84
C LYS A 85 7.33 5.66 -13.05
N GLU A 86 8.24 5.04 -13.78
CA GLU A 86 9.40 4.35 -13.21
C GLU A 86 10.26 5.27 -12.34
N GLU A 87 10.53 6.48 -12.81
CA GLU A 87 11.42 7.45 -12.15
C GLU A 87 10.94 7.85 -10.76
N ASP A 88 9.63 7.74 -10.50
CA ASP A 88 9.04 8.11 -9.23
C ASP A 88 9.29 7.06 -8.12
N TYR A 89 9.65 5.81 -8.45
CA TYR A 89 9.86 4.76 -7.46
C TYR A 89 11.07 5.03 -6.56
N PHE A 90 12.01 5.88 -6.99
CA PHE A 90 13.09 6.36 -6.13
C PHE A 90 12.55 7.19 -4.94
N LYS A 91 11.42 7.90 -5.10
CA LYS A 91 10.75 8.63 -4.02
C LYS A 91 10.21 7.66 -2.97
N LEU A 92 9.59 6.56 -3.41
CA LEU A 92 9.08 5.51 -2.52
C LEU A 92 10.23 4.85 -1.76
N LEU A 93 11.29 4.43 -2.45
CA LEU A 93 12.47 3.84 -1.81
C LEU A 93 13.04 4.80 -0.74
N LYS A 94 13.25 6.07 -1.08
CA LYS A 94 13.77 7.07 -0.15
C LYS A 94 12.87 7.25 1.08
N LYS A 95 11.54 7.29 0.90
CA LYS A 95 10.59 7.38 2.03
C LYS A 95 10.69 6.15 2.93
N LEU A 96 10.76 4.95 2.36
CA LEU A 96 10.89 3.71 3.13
C LEU A 96 12.23 3.66 3.90
N GLN A 97 13.33 4.10 3.30
CA GLN A 97 14.62 4.22 3.97
C GLN A 97 14.57 5.22 5.14
N GLN A 98 13.90 6.35 4.96
CA GLN A 98 13.71 7.35 6.03
C GLN A 98 12.90 6.80 7.21
N ILE A 99 11.84 6.04 6.93
CA ILE A 99 10.96 5.45 7.95
C ILE A 99 11.68 4.35 8.73
N THR A 100 12.38 3.47 8.01
CA THR A 100 13.02 2.28 8.60
C THR A 100 14.40 2.58 9.20
N GLY A 101 15.06 3.65 8.74
CA GLY A 101 16.47 3.90 9.04
C GLY A 101 17.43 2.94 8.33
N ASP A 102 16.92 2.05 7.47
CA ASP A 102 17.70 1.06 6.72
C ASP A 102 17.90 1.54 5.28
N LYS A 103 19.08 1.27 4.71
CA LYS A 103 19.35 1.48 3.28
C LYS A 103 18.59 0.47 2.40
N SER A 104 18.27 -0.70 2.95
CA SER A 104 17.52 -1.75 2.27
C SER A 104 16.27 -2.09 3.10
N PRO A 105 15.13 -1.43 2.88
CA PRO A 105 13.91 -1.74 3.61
C PRO A 105 13.45 -3.18 3.33
N HIS A 106 13.08 -3.90 4.38
CA HIS A 106 12.70 -5.32 4.37
C HIS A 106 11.28 -5.52 4.95
N GLN A 107 10.74 -6.73 4.86
CA GLN A 107 9.41 -7.13 5.35
C GLN A 107 8.28 -6.23 4.80
N LEU A 108 8.31 -5.99 3.48
CA LEU A 108 7.39 -5.10 2.80
C LEU A 108 6.16 -5.85 2.31
N LEU A 109 4.98 -5.30 2.52
CA LEU A 109 3.73 -5.79 1.94
C LEU A 109 3.19 -4.73 0.99
N PHE A 110 3.12 -5.03 -0.31
CA PHE A 110 2.57 -4.15 -1.33
C PHE A 110 1.12 -4.53 -1.63
N TYR A 111 0.20 -3.59 -1.52
CA TYR A 111 -1.21 -3.79 -1.87
C TYR A 111 -1.56 -2.92 -3.08
N LEU A 112 -1.99 -3.55 -4.17
CA LEU A 112 -2.31 -2.86 -5.43
C LEU A 112 -3.80 -2.55 -5.48
N ALA A 113 -4.24 -1.52 -4.76
CA ALA A 113 -5.61 -0.98 -4.83
C ALA A 113 -5.75 0.00 -6.01
N THR A 114 -5.27 -0.41 -7.19
CA THR A 114 -5.18 0.40 -8.41
C THR A 114 -5.95 -0.23 -9.57
N PRO A 115 -6.23 0.50 -10.67
CA PRO A 115 -6.78 -0.11 -11.88
C PRO A 115 -5.89 -1.24 -12.44
N PRO A 116 -6.46 -2.26 -13.11
CA PRO A 116 -5.70 -3.40 -13.62
C PRO A 116 -4.60 -3.07 -14.63
N SER A 117 -4.72 -1.94 -15.34
CA SER A 117 -3.70 -1.45 -16.28
C SER A 117 -2.34 -1.19 -15.63
N LEU A 118 -2.28 -1.07 -14.30
CA LEU A 118 -1.04 -0.87 -13.54
C LEU A 118 -0.43 -2.17 -13.00
N TYR A 119 -1.15 -3.29 -13.01
CA TYR A 119 -0.69 -4.55 -12.39
C TYR A 119 0.53 -5.15 -13.07
N GLY A 120 0.75 -4.89 -14.37
CA GLY A 120 1.98 -5.29 -15.05
C GLY A 120 3.15 -4.33 -14.84
N GLN A 121 2.88 -3.06 -14.52
CA GLN A 121 3.90 -2.02 -14.43
C GLN A 121 4.51 -1.93 -13.03
N ILE A 122 3.67 -1.92 -12.00
CA ILE A 122 4.10 -1.74 -10.59
C ILE A 122 5.16 -2.80 -10.18
N PRO A 123 4.97 -4.11 -10.42
CA PRO A 123 5.98 -5.13 -10.08
C PRO A 123 7.34 -4.86 -10.72
N LEU A 124 7.35 -4.52 -12.02
CA LEU A 124 8.58 -4.24 -12.76
C LEU A 124 9.33 -3.04 -12.17
N HIS A 125 8.61 -1.97 -11.85
CA HIS A 125 9.21 -0.78 -11.24
C HIS A 125 9.71 -1.05 -9.82
N LEU A 126 8.99 -1.81 -9.00
CA LEU A 126 9.45 -2.24 -7.67
C LEU A 126 10.79 -2.99 -7.75
N LYS A 127 10.94 -3.90 -8.72
CA LYS A 127 12.19 -4.63 -8.93
C LYS A 127 13.35 -3.73 -9.33
N LYS A 128 13.12 -2.71 -10.16
CA LYS A 128 14.17 -1.77 -10.57
C LYS A 128 14.78 -0.99 -9.41
N VAL A 129 14.00 -0.71 -8.37
CA VAL A 129 14.48 -0.07 -7.13
C VAL A 129 14.78 -1.07 -6.01
N ASN A 130 14.85 -2.37 -6.35
CA ASN A 130 15.21 -3.45 -5.44
C ASN A 130 14.28 -3.58 -4.21
N LEU A 131 13.00 -3.23 -4.36
CA LEU A 131 11.98 -3.33 -3.30
C LEU A 131 11.26 -4.68 -3.26
N ASN A 132 11.58 -5.60 -4.17
CA ASN A 132 11.02 -6.96 -4.28
C ASN A 132 11.92 -8.02 -3.59
N GLN A 133 12.58 -7.67 -2.47
CA GLN A 133 13.39 -8.64 -1.71
C GLN A 133 12.57 -9.87 -1.30
N ARG A 134 13.22 -11.00 -0.99
CA ARG A 134 12.55 -12.29 -0.71
C ARG A 134 11.45 -12.26 0.36
N ASP A 135 11.54 -11.35 1.31
CA ASP A 135 10.57 -11.18 2.39
C ASP A 135 9.49 -10.13 2.07
N ALA A 136 9.54 -9.53 0.88
CA ALA A 136 8.48 -8.71 0.35
C ALA A 136 7.36 -9.58 -0.20
N ARG A 137 6.12 -9.14 -0.01
CA ARG A 137 4.90 -9.78 -0.51
C ARG A 137 4.06 -8.82 -1.32
N ILE A 138 3.30 -9.33 -2.28
CA ILE A 138 2.44 -8.51 -3.13
C ILE A 138 1.00 -9.04 -3.18
N ILE A 139 0.04 -8.15 -2.96
CA ILE A 139 -1.39 -8.43 -3.04
C ILE A 139 -1.95 -7.68 -4.24
N VAL A 140 -2.59 -8.43 -5.14
CA VAL A 140 -3.19 -7.92 -6.38
C VAL A 140 -4.69 -8.12 -6.32
N GLU A 141 -5.43 -7.07 -6.67
CA GLU A 141 -6.89 -7.12 -6.75
C GLU A 141 -7.37 -7.73 -8.06
N LYS A 142 -8.58 -8.28 -8.07
CA LYS A 142 -9.22 -8.73 -9.31
C LYS A 142 -9.70 -7.54 -10.16
N PRO A 143 -9.78 -7.67 -11.49
CA PRO A 143 -9.45 -8.84 -12.32
C PRO A 143 -7.94 -9.01 -12.59
N PHE A 144 -7.47 -10.26 -12.64
CA PHE A 144 -6.09 -10.62 -13.02
C PHE A 144 -6.06 -11.06 -14.50
N GLY A 145 -6.04 -10.08 -15.39
CA GLY A 145 -6.31 -10.28 -16.82
C GLY A 145 -7.81 -10.30 -17.11
N TYR A 146 -8.16 -10.05 -18.37
CA TYR A 146 -9.54 -10.05 -18.85
C TYR A 146 -9.88 -11.30 -19.67
N ASP A 147 -8.86 -12.06 -20.04
CA ASP A 147 -8.91 -13.32 -20.76
C ASP A 147 -7.68 -14.17 -20.40
N LEU A 148 -7.59 -15.37 -20.96
CA LEU A 148 -6.49 -16.30 -20.71
C LEU A 148 -5.12 -15.72 -21.15
N GLU A 149 -5.09 -14.95 -22.23
CA GLU A 149 -3.84 -14.43 -22.79
C GLU A 149 -3.25 -13.34 -21.90
N SER A 150 -4.06 -12.35 -21.53
CA SER A 150 -3.69 -11.28 -20.60
C SER A 150 -3.35 -11.80 -19.20
N ALA A 151 -4.05 -12.84 -18.71
CA ALA A 151 -3.72 -13.48 -17.44
C ALA A 151 -2.35 -14.19 -17.50
N LYS A 152 -2.04 -14.88 -18.61
CA LYS A 152 -0.73 -15.51 -18.83
C LYS A 152 0.39 -14.47 -18.95
N GLU A 153 0.13 -13.34 -19.59
CA GLU A 153 1.09 -12.23 -19.69
C GLU A 153 1.41 -11.66 -18.31
N LEU A 154 0.38 -11.34 -17.52
CA LEU A 154 0.58 -10.89 -16.14
C LEU A 154 1.34 -11.94 -15.33
N ASN A 155 0.97 -13.22 -15.41
CA ASN A 155 1.68 -14.26 -14.68
C ASN A 155 3.18 -14.32 -15.02
N LYS A 156 3.54 -14.20 -16.31
CA LYS A 156 4.96 -14.13 -16.72
C LYS A 156 5.68 -12.94 -16.11
N ILE A 157 5.03 -11.79 -16.01
CA ILE A 157 5.62 -10.60 -15.37
C ILE A 157 5.87 -10.88 -13.89
N TYR A 158 4.86 -11.38 -13.16
CA TYR A 158 5.00 -11.66 -11.73
C TYR A 158 6.07 -12.71 -11.45
N ALA A 159 6.09 -13.83 -12.18
CA ALA A 159 7.12 -14.88 -12.05
C ALA A 159 8.54 -14.38 -12.42
N SER A 160 8.66 -13.29 -13.20
CA SER A 160 9.95 -12.67 -13.48
C SER A 160 10.41 -11.72 -12.37
N VAL A 161 9.52 -11.33 -11.45
CA VAL A 161 9.73 -10.30 -10.43
C VAL A 161 9.73 -10.87 -9.02
N PHE A 162 8.82 -11.79 -8.72
CA PHE A 162 8.58 -12.39 -7.41
C PHE A 162 8.68 -13.92 -7.52
N GLU A 163 9.12 -14.56 -6.45
CA GLU A 163 8.95 -16.00 -6.23
C GLU A 163 7.46 -16.26 -5.87
N GLU A 164 6.94 -17.46 -6.14
CA GLU A 164 5.50 -17.77 -5.97
C GLU A 164 5.04 -17.67 -4.50
N GLU A 165 5.97 -17.82 -3.55
CA GLU A 165 5.72 -17.72 -2.11
C GLU A 165 5.59 -16.27 -1.60
N GLN A 166 5.80 -15.26 -2.46
CA GLN A 166 5.77 -13.82 -2.15
C GLN A 166 4.43 -13.15 -2.51
#